data_AF-A0A7C6DDP7-F1
#
_entry.id   AF-A0A7C6DDP7-F1
#
_cell.length_a   1.000
_cell.length_b   1.000
_cell.length_c   1.000
_cell.angle_alpha   90.00
_cell.angle_beta   90.00
_cell.angle_gamma   90.00
#
_symmetry.space_group_name_H-M   'P 1'
#
loop_
_entity.id
_entity.type
_entity.pdbx_description
1 polymer ?
#
loop_
_entity_poly.entity_id
_entity_poly.type
_entity_poly.pdbx_seq_one_letter_code
_entity_poly.pdbx_strand_id
1 'polypeptide(L)'
;MEKVIASIVIIVLTLGLISYAVIGQMSGFRDTSDIVSADQTRLNMMINDSSLVSKNTVKYYIKNAALLGIKVYLDDSQQEATMDDIDKVSDTALYRMTKTYKEDGSLKEILFVIESQATA
;
A
#
# COMPACT_ATOMS: atom_id res chain seq x y z
N MET A 1 11.56 26.36 -53.15
CA MET A 1 12.57 25.87 -52.18
C MET A 1 12.26 26.33 -50.76
N GLU A 2 12.08 27.63 -50.51
CA GLU A 2 11.82 28.20 -49.18
C GLU A 2 10.60 27.63 -48.45
N LYS A 3 9.47 27.43 -49.16
CA LYS A 3 8.27 26.79 -48.60
C LYS A 3 8.49 25.34 -48.17
N VAL A 4 9.38 24.62 -48.85
CA VAL A 4 9.69 23.20 -48.53
C VAL A 4 10.54 23.13 -47.27
N ILE A 5 11.50 24.04 -47.13
CA ILE A 5 12.36 24.15 -45.94
C ILE A 5 11.52 24.52 -44.72
N ALA A 6 10.60 25.50 -44.85
CA ALA A 6 9.70 25.90 -43.77
C ALA A 6 8.81 24.74 -43.28
N SER A 7 8.25 23.94 -44.20
CA SER A 7 7.45 22.77 -43.83
C SER A 7 8.26 21.70 -43.10
N ILE A 8 9.50 21.44 -43.51
CA ILE A 8 10.38 20.47 -42.84
C ILE A 8 10.69 20.94 -41.40
N VAL A 9 10.96 22.22 -41.21
CA VAL A 9 11.25 22.79 -39.88
C VAL A 9 10.04 22.65 -38.94
N ILE A 10 8.82 22.89 -39.44
CA ILE A 10 7.59 22.73 -38.65
C ILE A 10 7.34 21.26 -38.27
N ILE A 11 7.60 20.32 -39.18
CA ILE A 11 7.47 18.89 -38.89
C ILE A 11 8.48 18.45 -37.81
N VAL A 12 9.73 18.91 -37.89
CA VAL A 12 10.75 18.58 -36.88
C VAL A 12 10.40 19.17 -35.51
N LEU A 13 9.90 20.41 -35.47
CA LEU A 13 9.45 21.05 -34.24
C LEU A 13 8.24 20.35 -33.61
N THR A 14 7.24 19.97 -34.41
CA THR A 14 6.06 19.26 -33.91
C THR A 14 6.39 17.86 -33.41
N LEU A 15 7.25 17.11 -34.11
CA LEU A 15 7.73 15.81 -33.64
C LEU A 15 8.57 15.92 -32.35
N GLY A 16 9.38 16.98 -32.22
CA GLY A 16 10.13 17.28 -31.00
C GLY A 16 9.24 17.57 -29.79
N LEU A 17 8.18 18.36 -29.98
CA LEU A 17 7.20 18.69 -28.94
C LEU A 17 6.40 17.46 -28.48
N ILE A 18 5.98 16.61 -29.42
CA ILE A 18 5.29 15.35 -29.11
C ILE A 18 6.23 14.43 -28.31
N SER A 19 7.49 14.30 -28.72
CA SER A 19 8.47 13.46 -28.01
C SER A 19 8.72 13.92 -26.57
N TYR A 20 8.84 15.24 -26.34
CA TYR A 20 8.99 15.80 -25.00
C TYR A 20 7.77 15.53 -24.10
N ALA A 21 6.56 15.66 -24.63
CA ALA A 21 5.33 15.41 -23.88
C ALA A 21 5.15 13.92 -23.51
N VAL A 22 5.51 12.99 -24.41
CA VAL A 22 5.41 11.55 -24.16
C VAL A 22 6.43 11.07 -23.13
N ILE A 23 7.67 11.58 -23.17
CA ILE A 23 8.72 11.22 -22.19
C ILE A 23 8.33 11.64 -20.76
N GLY A 24 7.71 12.83 -20.61
CA GLY A 24 7.20 13.30 -19.32
C GLY A 24 6.06 12.42 -18.76
N GLN A 25 5.20 11.89 -19.62
CA GLN A 25 4.11 10.99 -19.22
C GLN A 25 4.61 9.56 -18.94
N MET A 26 5.66 9.09 -19.60
CA MET A 26 6.28 7.78 -19.34
C MET A 26 6.90 7.68 -17.94
N SER A 27 7.41 8.78 -17.39
CA SER A 27 7.91 8.81 -16.00
C SER A 27 6.77 8.53 -15.01
N GLY A 28 5.63 9.23 -15.15
CA GLY A 28 4.46 8.97 -14.31
C GLY A 28 3.84 7.58 -14.52
N PHE A 29 3.96 7.02 -15.73
CA PHE A 29 3.53 5.65 -16.02
C PHE A 29 4.44 4.60 -15.38
N ARG A 30 5.76 4.82 -15.32
CA ARG A 30 6.68 3.93 -14.57
C ARG A 30 6.37 3.95 -13.09
N ASP A 31 6.21 5.14 -12.51
CA ASP A 31 5.88 5.28 -11.09
C ASP A 31 4.53 4.62 -10.77
N THR A 32 3.53 4.79 -11.63
CA THR A 32 2.22 4.12 -11.49
C THR A 32 2.33 2.61 -11.68
N SER A 33 3.12 2.14 -12.65
CA SER A 33 3.34 0.71 -12.92
C SER A 33 4.05 0.01 -11.77
N ASP A 34 5.03 0.66 -11.14
CA ASP A 34 5.78 0.12 -10.03
C ASP A 34 4.88 0.01 -8.77
N ILE A 35 4.05 1.02 -8.52
CA ILE A 35 3.03 0.99 -7.45
C ILE A 35 2.01 -0.14 -7.69
N VAL A 36 1.47 -0.26 -8.91
CA VAL A 36 0.49 -1.30 -9.25
C VAL A 36 1.09 -2.71 -9.11
N SER A 37 2.34 -2.89 -9.49
CA SER A 37 3.04 -4.18 -9.36
C SER A 37 3.27 -4.57 -7.89
N ALA A 38 3.63 -3.60 -7.04
CA ALA A 38 3.77 -3.81 -5.61
C ALA A 38 2.42 -4.17 -4.95
N ASP A 39 1.35 -3.46 -5.29
CA ASP A 39 0.00 -3.74 -4.79
C ASP A 39 -0.52 -5.11 -5.24
N GLN A 40 -0.26 -5.51 -6.49
CA GLN A 40 -0.65 -6.82 -6.98
C GLN A 40 0.10 -7.96 -6.27
N THR A 41 1.39 -7.76 -5.99
CA THR A 41 2.18 -8.71 -5.19
C THR A 41 1.62 -8.84 -3.78
N ARG A 42 1.25 -7.71 -3.15
CA ARG A 42 0.61 -7.66 -1.83
C ARG A 42 -0.73 -8.39 -1.80
N LEU A 43 -1.58 -8.16 -2.79
CA LEU A 43 -2.87 -8.84 -2.91
C LEU A 43 -2.69 -10.36 -3.08
N ASN A 44 -1.74 -10.79 -3.91
CA ASN A 44 -1.44 -12.22 -4.07
C ASN A 44 -0.97 -12.87 -2.76
N MET A 45 -0.16 -12.17 -1.96
CA MET A 45 0.24 -12.66 -0.64
C MET A 45 -0.97 -12.81 0.31
N MET A 46 -1.88 -11.84 0.34
CA MET A 46 -3.10 -11.89 1.16
C MET A 46 -4.11 -12.95 0.71
N ILE A 47 -4.18 -13.25 -0.59
CA ILE A 47 -5.02 -14.34 -1.13
C ILE A 47 -4.47 -15.70 -0.71
N ASN A 48 -3.13 -15.86 -0.74
CA ASN A 48 -2.48 -17.12 -0.39
C ASN A 48 -2.41 -17.36 1.12
N ASP A 49 -2.37 -16.31 1.94
CA ASP A 49 -2.38 -16.41 3.40
C ASP A 49 -3.43 -15.45 4.00
N SER A 50 -4.58 -16.02 4.37
CA SER A 50 -5.70 -15.27 5.00
C SER A 50 -5.37 -14.65 6.37
N SER A 51 -4.24 -15.03 6.98
CA SER A 51 -3.77 -14.40 8.22
C SER A 51 -3.03 -13.09 7.95
N LEU A 52 -2.63 -12.80 6.71
CA LEU A 52 -2.04 -11.53 6.33
C LEU A 52 -3.10 -10.46 6.11
N VAL A 53 -2.95 -9.34 6.81
CA VAL A 53 -3.87 -8.21 6.74
C VAL A 53 -3.16 -6.89 6.48
N SER A 54 -3.90 -5.94 5.93
CA SER A 54 -3.42 -4.60 5.66
C SER A 54 -3.44 -3.71 6.90
N LYS A 55 -2.69 -2.61 6.87
CA LYS A 55 -2.76 -1.51 7.86
C LYS A 55 -4.20 -1.04 8.12
N ASN A 56 -5.06 -0.97 7.10
CA ASN A 56 -6.46 -0.57 7.25
C ASN A 56 -7.26 -1.54 8.13
N THR A 57 -6.97 -2.84 8.01
CA THR A 57 -7.58 -3.87 8.85
C THR A 57 -7.15 -3.70 10.30
N VAL A 58 -5.85 -3.44 10.55
CA VAL A 58 -5.34 -3.17 11.90
C VAL A 58 -6.01 -1.93 12.51
N LYS A 59 -6.07 -0.82 11.75
CA LYS A 59 -6.78 0.42 12.14
C LYS A 59 -8.23 0.16 12.52
N TYR A 60 -8.93 -0.68 11.75
CA TYR A 60 -10.30 -1.04 12.06
C TYR A 60 -10.42 -1.73 13.42
N TYR A 61 -9.56 -2.70 13.72
CA TYR A 61 -9.60 -3.39 15.02
C TYR A 61 -9.21 -2.49 16.18
N ILE A 62 -8.20 -1.63 16.03
CA ILE A 62 -7.82 -0.64 17.05
C ILE A 62 -8.99 0.31 17.34
N LYS A 63 -9.62 0.88 16.30
CA LYS A 63 -10.74 1.82 16.45
C LYS A 63 -11.97 1.19 17.11
N ASN A 64 -12.22 -0.09 16.86
CA ASN A 64 -13.41 -0.79 17.36
C ASN A 64 -13.11 -1.71 18.55
N ALA A 65 -11.90 -1.69 19.11
CA ALA A 65 -11.50 -2.58 20.20
C ALA A 65 -12.45 -2.51 21.41
N ALA A 66 -12.79 -1.29 21.83
CA ALA A 66 -13.72 -1.04 22.93
C ALA A 66 -15.15 -1.52 22.64
N LEU A 67 -15.63 -1.34 21.41
CA LEU A 67 -16.96 -1.82 20.96
C LEU A 67 -17.04 -3.34 20.91
N LEU A 68 -15.96 -3.98 20.49
CA LEU A 68 -15.86 -5.43 20.37
C LEU A 68 -15.50 -6.10 21.71
N GLY A 69 -15.11 -5.33 22.72
CA GLY A 69 -14.65 -5.85 24.02
C GLY A 69 -13.36 -6.69 23.91
N ILE A 70 -12.50 -6.35 22.95
CA ILE A 70 -11.25 -7.05 22.66
C ILE A 70 -10.04 -6.17 22.93
N LYS A 71 -8.89 -6.81 23.17
CA LYS A 71 -7.60 -6.12 23.24
C LYS A 71 -6.84 -6.29 21.92
N VAL A 72 -6.14 -5.26 21.50
CA VAL A 72 -5.36 -5.28 20.25
C VAL A 72 -3.91 -4.93 20.58
N TYR A 73 -2.97 -5.73 20.08
CA TYR A 73 -1.53 -5.57 20.32
C TYR A 73 -0.77 -5.51 18.99
N LEU A 74 0.35 -4.79 19.00
CA LEU A 74 1.31 -4.69 17.89
C LEU A 74 2.68 -5.24 18.33
N ASP A 75 3.33 -6.03 17.47
CA ASP A 75 4.73 -6.49 17.59
C ASP A 75 5.14 -6.95 19.01
N ASP A 76 4.50 -8.01 19.48
CA ASP A 76 4.75 -8.66 20.79
C ASP A 76 4.71 -7.71 22.01
N SER A 77 4.16 -6.50 21.82
CA SER A 77 4.01 -5.52 22.87
C SER A 77 3.01 -5.98 23.92
N GLN A 78 3.36 -5.75 25.19
CA GLN A 78 2.46 -5.91 26.33
C GLN A 78 1.46 -4.74 26.46
N GLN A 79 1.60 -3.70 25.63
CA GLN A 79 0.74 -2.52 25.62
C GLN A 79 -0.28 -2.58 24.48
N GLU A 80 -1.52 -2.19 24.79
CA GLU A 80 -2.58 -2.11 23.79
C GLU A 80 -2.23 -1.07 22.72
N ALA A 81 -2.37 -1.47 21.46
CA ALA A 81 -2.03 -0.65 20.30
C ALA A 81 -2.98 0.54 20.18
N THR A 82 -2.41 1.71 19.89
CA THR A 82 -3.16 2.95 19.66
C THR A 82 -3.12 3.38 18.19
N MET A 83 -3.97 4.33 17.81
CA MET A 83 -3.94 4.89 16.45
C MET A 83 -2.61 5.59 16.14
N ASP A 84 -1.96 6.18 17.14
CA ASP A 84 -0.67 6.84 17.00
C ASP A 84 0.48 5.86 16.71
N ASP A 85 0.33 4.61 17.15
CA ASP A 85 1.34 3.56 16.91
C ASP A 85 1.28 3.09 15.45
N ILE A 86 0.07 2.89 14.93
CA ILE A 86 -0.12 2.39 13.57
C ILE A 86 0.10 3.48 12.50
N ASP A 87 -0.14 4.75 12.80
CA ASP A 87 0.05 5.85 11.85
C ASP A 87 1.51 6.09 11.47
N LYS A 88 2.46 5.67 12.31
CA LYS A 88 3.90 5.75 12.04
C LYS A 88 4.42 4.67 11.06
N VAL A 89 3.61 3.65 10.78
CA VAL A 89 4.03 2.53 9.92
C VAL A 89 3.63 2.78 8.47
N SER A 90 4.42 2.29 7.51
CA SER A 90 4.13 2.40 6.08
C SER A 90 2.75 1.83 5.71
N ASP A 91 2.05 2.48 4.76
CA ASP A 91 0.76 2.00 4.24
C ASP A 91 0.89 0.69 3.45
N THR A 92 2.11 0.38 2.97
CA THR A 92 2.44 -0.86 2.27
C THR A 92 2.70 -2.04 3.21
N ALA A 93 2.72 -1.82 4.53
CA ALA A 93 2.99 -2.87 5.50
C ALA A 93 1.88 -3.96 5.48
N LEU A 94 2.33 -5.19 5.66
CA LEU A 94 1.51 -6.37 5.92
C LEU A 94 1.75 -6.89 7.33
N TYR A 95 0.65 -7.26 7.98
CA TYR A 95 0.65 -7.77 9.33
C TYR A 95 0.08 -9.18 9.35
N ARG A 96 0.74 -10.09 10.07
CA ARG A 96 0.16 -11.36 10.45
C ARG A 96 -0.79 -11.15 11.61
N MET A 97 -2.05 -11.53 11.41
CA MET A 97 -3.11 -11.45 12.40
C MET A 97 -3.24 -12.78 13.14
N THR A 98 -2.99 -12.75 14.45
CA THR A 98 -3.24 -13.89 15.35
C THR A 98 -4.41 -13.55 16.26
N LYS A 99 -5.42 -14.43 16.29
CA LYS A 99 -6.62 -14.27 17.11
C LYS A 99 -6.58 -15.25 18.28
N THR A 100 -6.79 -14.73 19.49
CA THR A 100 -6.95 -15.54 20.69
C THR A 100 -8.39 -15.43 21.17
N TYR A 101 -8.99 -16.58 21.52
CA TYR A 101 -10.38 -16.68 21.95
C TYR A 101 -10.47 -17.00 23.43
N LYS A 102 -11.58 -16.61 24.06
CA LYS A 102 -11.92 -17.03 25.43
C LYS A 102 -12.53 -18.44 25.40
N GLU A 103 -12.76 -19.01 26.58
CA GLU A 103 -13.41 -20.32 26.74
C GLU A 103 -14.83 -20.37 26.17
N ASP A 104 -15.52 -19.22 26.11
CA ASP A 104 -16.86 -19.10 25.51
C ASP A 104 -16.85 -18.98 23.97
N GLY A 105 -15.66 -19.06 23.34
CA GLY A 105 -15.47 -18.90 21.90
C GLY A 105 -15.55 -17.45 21.39
N SER A 106 -15.79 -16.47 22.27
CA SER A 106 -15.70 -15.05 21.91
C SER A 106 -14.25 -14.62 21.72
N LEU A 107 -14.03 -13.63 20.86
CA LEU A 107 -12.70 -13.08 20.62
C LEU A 107 -12.20 -12.38 21.89
N LYS A 108 -10.99 -12.72 22.34
CA LYS A 108 -10.35 -12.13 23.52
C LYS A 108 -9.42 -11.00 23.13
N GLU A 109 -8.49 -11.31 22.23
CA GLU A 109 -7.41 -10.42 21.82
C GLU A 109 -6.91 -10.74 20.43
N ILE A 110 -6.35 -9.74 19.78
CA ILE A 110 -5.73 -9.84 18.47
C ILE A 110 -4.31 -9.30 18.55
N LEU A 111 -3.35 -10.09 18.10
CA LEU A 111 -1.96 -9.69 17.93
C LEU A 111 -1.68 -9.49 16.44
N PHE A 112 -1.12 -8.33 16.09
CA PHE A 112 -0.63 -8.03 14.76
C PHE A 112 0.90 -7.96 14.79
N VAL A 113 1.56 -8.82 14.01
CA VAL A 113 3.02 -8.83 13.86
C VAL A 113 3.39 -8.41 12.45
N ILE A 114 4.32 -7.49 12.30
CA ILE A 114 4.79 -7.05 10.99
C ILE A 114 5.52 -8.18 10.30
N GLU A 115 5.10 -8.53 9.08
CA GLU A 115 5.70 -9.62 8.31
C GLU A 115 6.43 -9.13 7.06
N SER A 116 5.90 -8.10 6.40
CA SER A 116 6.66 -7.41 5.36
C SER A 116 6.33 -5.93 5.37
N GLN A 117 7.36 -5.12 5.12
CA GLN A 117 7.22 -3.71 4.78
C GLN A 117 7.99 -3.51 3.48
N ALA A 118 7.38 -2.86 2.50
CA ALA A 118 8.17 -2.35 1.38
C ALA A 118 9.07 -1.25 1.95
N THR A 119 10.38 -1.51 1.94
CA THR A 119 11.39 -0.49 2.21
C THR A 119 11.34 0.49 1.04
N ALA A 120 11.03 1.75 1.34
CA ALA A 120 11.14 2.83 0.38
C ALA A 120 12.61 3.07 0.02
#